data_AF-A0A2E8CX24-F1
#
_entry.id   AF-A0A2E8CX24-F1
#
_cell.length_a   1.000
_cell.length_b   1.000
_cell.length_c   1.000
_cell.angle_alpha   90.00
_cell.angle_beta   90.00
_cell.angle_gamma   90.00
#
_symmetry.space_group_name_H-M   'P 1'
#
loop_
_entity.id
_entity.type
_entity.pdbx_description
1 polymer ?
#
loop_
_entity_poly.entity_id
_entity_poly.type
_entity_poly.pdbx_seq_one_letter_code
_entity_poly.pdbx_strand_id
1 'polypeptide(L)'
;MSKLPIYLALATNVLIVGFTPVLGADDQTGEDPAPLLERVDRVIAKVRTRELSSLSDTPWVVMHAVIAFEKNLEVVDVRAEKKVGAIDYLCQHATHEGKQIFRDENGRPALPTRGLRYGLQESFKVQDHADQFLMAFADADVALNTPILAEGGKRFTVEDMLAAAKANLTDEQELGWTLVATSTYLAVEDRWTAGDGKSYRIEDLVALAIRRDPRRETEGGPHHLYGVAYALDTYRGQQRGALSESWAEARSYLDRYIRLAKEYQQADGSFSADMFRGSRPSRDPRQMVWATGHTLEWLTVALTAEQLQEDWVRRGVEALVQVMESQPLNAFSDGGLYHAAHALIRYSGEVTD
;
A
#
# COMPACT_ATOMS: atom_id res chain seq x y z
N MET A 1 -46.71 18.48 -56.28
CA MET A 1 -48.15 18.15 -56.27
C MET A 1 -48.31 16.65 -56.09
N SER A 2 -48.89 16.20 -54.97
CA SER A 2 -49.36 14.82 -54.65
C SER A 2 -49.19 14.62 -53.14
N LYS A 3 -50.20 14.91 -52.31
CA LYS A 3 -51.22 13.99 -51.76
C LYS A 3 -50.66 12.90 -50.82
N LEU A 4 -51.10 13.01 -49.56
CA LEU A 4 -51.07 12.02 -48.48
C LEU A 4 -51.66 10.67 -48.91
N PRO A 5 -51.34 9.59 -48.18
CA PRO A 5 -52.43 8.86 -47.54
C PRO A 5 -52.17 8.43 -46.08
N ILE A 6 -53.31 8.30 -45.41
CA ILE A 6 -53.59 7.78 -44.07
C ILE A 6 -53.33 6.28 -44.03
N TYR A 7 -52.78 5.76 -42.93
CA TYR A 7 -52.99 4.36 -42.53
C TYR A 7 -53.44 4.24 -41.07
N LEU A 8 -54.36 3.28 -40.95
CA LEU A 8 -55.32 3.00 -39.90
C LEU A 8 -54.68 2.21 -38.75
N ALA A 9 -55.10 2.50 -37.53
CA ALA A 9 -54.72 1.80 -36.32
C ALA A 9 -55.31 0.37 -36.27
N LEU A 10 -54.50 -0.59 -35.83
CA LEU A 10 -54.93 -1.88 -35.28
C LEU A 10 -54.32 -2.01 -33.89
N ALA A 11 -55.19 -1.97 -32.88
CA ALA A 11 -54.84 -2.18 -31.48
C ALA A 11 -54.78 -3.68 -31.19
N THR A 12 -53.61 -4.16 -30.76
CA THR A 12 -53.44 -5.50 -30.21
C THR A 12 -53.27 -5.36 -28.70
N ASN A 13 -54.25 -5.87 -27.95
CA ASN A 13 -54.19 -5.98 -26.49
C ASN A 13 -53.13 -7.02 -26.11
N VAL A 14 -52.03 -6.56 -25.51
CA VAL A 14 -51.12 -7.42 -24.74
C VAL A 14 -51.36 -7.13 -23.26
N LEU A 15 -51.75 -8.18 -22.55
CA LEU A 15 -51.95 -8.21 -21.10
C LEU A 15 -50.60 -8.00 -20.42
N ILE A 16 -50.34 -6.80 -19.88
CA ILE A 16 -49.17 -6.55 -19.03
C ILE A 16 -49.50 -7.09 -17.64
N VAL A 17 -48.89 -8.22 -17.29
CA VAL A 17 -48.84 -8.72 -15.91
C VAL A 17 -47.99 -7.74 -15.13
N GLY A 18 -48.60 -6.97 -14.23
CA GLY A 18 -47.91 -6.03 -13.36
C GLY A 18 -46.94 -6.77 -12.44
N PHE A 19 -45.65 -6.69 -12.75
CA PHE A 19 -44.58 -6.89 -11.77
C PHE A 19 -44.56 -5.63 -10.90
N THR A 20 -45.13 -5.71 -9.70
CA THR A 20 -44.79 -4.78 -8.63
C THR A 20 -43.34 -5.02 -8.24
N PRO A 21 -42.42 -4.05 -8.42
CA PRO A 21 -41.12 -4.15 -7.78
C PRO A 21 -41.37 -4.06 -6.27
N VAL A 22 -41.01 -5.12 -5.55
CA VAL A 22 -40.71 -4.98 -4.12
C VAL A 22 -39.49 -4.08 -4.09
N LEU A 23 -39.72 -2.78 -3.86
CA LEU A 23 -38.69 -1.87 -3.40
C LEU A 23 -38.22 -2.42 -2.05
N GLY A 24 -37.18 -3.25 -2.09
CA GLY A 24 -36.30 -3.39 -0.95
C GLY A 24 -35.76 -2.00 -0.67
N ALA A 25 -36.17 -1.42 0.45
CA ALA A 25 -35.46 -0.32 1.03
C ALA A 25 -34.07 -0.87 1.40
N ASP A 26 -33.09 -0.68 0.53
CA ASP A 26 -31.72 -0.54 1.00
C ASP A 26 -31.72 0.72 1.85
N ASP A 27 -31.70 0.50 3.15
CA ASP A 27 -31.48 1.54 4.16
C ASP A 27 -30.01 1.97 4.06
N GLN A 28 -29.66 2.67 2.98
CA GLN A 28 -28.49 3.53 2.98
C GLN A 28 -28.82 4.73 3.86
N THR A 29 -28.74 4.51 5.17
CA THR A 29 -28.56 5.60 6.12
C THR A 29 -27.23 6.23 5.76
N GLY A 30 -27.27 7.27 4.91
CA GLY A 30 -26.14 8.13 4.65
C GLY A 30 -25.76 8.87 5.93
N GLU A 31 -25.09 8.18 6.84
CA GLU A 31 -24.45 8.81 7.99
C GLU A 31 -23.38 9.76 7.45
N ASP A 32 -23.48 11.03 7.83
CA ASP A 32 -22.45 12.03 7.57
C ASP A 32 -21.07 11.47 7.95
N PRO A 33 -20.10 11.38 7.02
CA PRO A 33 -18.77 10.88 7.33
C PRO A 33 -17.94 11.84 8.20
N ALA A 34 -18.33 13.12 8.31
CA ALA A 34 -17.55 14.13 9.01
C ALA A 34 -17.15 13.77 10.46
N PRO A 35 -18.03 13.20 11.31
CA PRO A 35 -17.65 12.80 12.67
C PRO A 35 -16.58 11.71 12.73
N LEU A 36 -16.55 10.79 11.75
CA LEU A 36 -15.52 9.76 11.64
C LEU A 36 -14.20 10.39 11.16
N LEU A 37 -14.24 11.24 10.13
CA LEU A 37 -13.05 11.91 9.60
C LEU A 37 -12.36 12.79 10.65
N GLU A 38 -13.12 13.50 11.49
CA GLU A 38 -12.53 14.26 12.60
C GLU A 38 -11.76 13.38 13.61
N ARG A 39 -12.20 12.13 13.80
CA ARG A 39 -11.51 11.17 14.68
C ARG A 39 -10.28 10.58 13.99
N VAL A 40 -10.39 10.28 12.70
CA VAL A 40 -9.27 9.88 11.86
C VAL A 40 -8.14 10.93 11.95
N ASP A 41 -8.47 12.20 11.76
CA ASP A 41 -7.50 13.30 11.87
C ASP A 41 -6.84 13.39 13.25
N ARG A 42 -7.62 13.20 14.33
CA ARG A 42 -7.07 13.17 15.70
C ARG A 42 -6.11 12.00 15.91
N VAL A 43 -6.40 10.82 15.36
CA VAL A 43 -5.50 9.66 15.44
C VAL A 43 -4.23 9.93 14.64
N ILE A 44 -4.34 10.43 13.41
CA ILE A 44 -3.18 10.78 12.57
C ILE A 44 -2.29 11.80 13.31
N ALA A 45 -2.89 12.85 13.88
CA ALA A 45 -2.18 13.86 14.66
C ALA A 45 -1.50 13.25 15.90
N LYS A 46 -2.17 12.33 16.60
CA LYS A 46 -1.60 11.59 17.72
C LYS A 46 -0.37 10.79 17.29
N VAL A 47 -0.44 10.00 16.21
CA VAL A 47 0.71 9.23 15.71
C VAL A 47 1.87 10.15 15.35
N ARG A 48 1.60 11.30 14.72
CA ARG A 48 2.61 12.31 14.37
C ARG A 48 3.36 12.90 15.58
N THR A 49 2.81 12.79 16.80
CA THR A 49 3.51 13.25 18.02
C THR A 49 4.67 12.34 18.45
N ARG A 50 4.79 11.14 17.87
CA ARG A 50 5.93 10.26 18.16
C ARG A 50 7.21 10.88 17.61
N GLU A 51 8.10 11.30 18.51
CA GLU A 51 9.44 11.74 18.11
C GLU A 51 10.27 10.53 17.67
N LEU A 52 10.82 10.61 16.46
CA LEU A 52 11.78 9.64 15.94
C LEU A 52 13.20 10.06 16.34
N SER A 53 14.01 9.12 16.79
CA SER A 53 15.40 9.38 17.16
C SER A 53 16.33 8.29 16.65
N SER A 54 17.49 8.69 16.13
CA SER A 54 18.53 7.75 15.71
C SER A 54 19.13 6.93 16.85
N LEU A 55 18.80 7.26 18.11
CA LEU A 55 19.20 6.51 19.30
C LEU A 55 18.27 5.33 19.59
N SER A 56 16.95 5.53 19.44
CA SER A 56 15.93 4.56 19.82
C SER A 56 15.30 3.83 18.65
N ASP A 57 15.21 4.48 17.49
CA ASP A 57 14.51 3.98 16.32
C ASP A 57 15.51 3.51 15.26
N THR A 58 15.29 2.30 14.75
CA THR A 58 16.13 1.75 13.70
C THR A 58 15.82 2.42 12.36
N PRO A 59 16.72 2.34 11.35
CA PRO A 59 16.42 2.78 10.00
C PRO A 59 15.14 2.14 9.42
N TRP A 60 14.87 0.88 9.78
CA TRP A 60 13.62 0.20 9.42
C TRP A 60 12.39 0.93 9.98
N VAL A 61 12.41 1.34 11.25
CA VAL A 61 11.30 2.09 11.87
C VAL A 61 11.10 3.45 11.22
N VAL A 62 12.20 4.18 10.96
CA VAL A 62 12.13 5.48 10.28
C VAL A 62 11.57 5.34 8.87
N MET A 63 11.95 4.29 8.13
CA MET A 63 11.40 3.99 6.81
C MET A 63 9.89 3.72 6.88
N HIS A 64 9.38 3.00 7.89
CA HIS A 64 7.93 2.82 8.05
C HIS A 64 7.22 4.14 8.35
N ALA A 65 7.84 5.02 9.14
CA ALA A 65 7.27 6.34 9.38
C ALA A 65 7.16 7.17 8.09
N VAL A 66 8.16 7.05 7.19
CA VAL A 66 8.13 7.65 5.85
C VAL A 66 6.98 7.11 5.00
N ILE A 67 6.63 5.82 5.09
CA ILE A 67 5.44 5.29 4.38
C ILE A 67 4.19 6.07 4.79
N ALA A 68 4.00 6.33 6.10
CA ALA A 68 2.81 7.02 6.57
C ALA A 68 2.80 8.53 6.28
N PHE A 69 3.93 9.19 6.45
CA PHE A 69 3.99 10.66 6.50
C PHE A 69 4.90 11.30 5.45
N GLU A 70 5.42 10.47 4.54
CA GLU A 70 6.21 10.86 3.38
C GLU A 70 7.39 11.76 3.77
N LYS A 71 7.52 12.92 3.10
CA LYS A 71 8.57 13.93 3.33
C LYS A 71 8.35 14.76 4.60
N ASN A 72 7.19 14.64 5.26
CA ASN A 72 6.76 15.53 6.35
C ASN A 72 7.10 14.97 7.75
N LEU A 73 8.35 14.50 7.90
CA LEU A 73 8.89 13.97 9.16
C LEU A 73 10.31 14.43 9.41
N GLU A 74 10.63 14.55 10.69
CA GLU A 74 11.98 14.80 11.17
C GLU A 74 12.43 13.68 12.11
N VAL A 75 13.73 13.42 12.12
CA VAL A 75 14.42 12.50 13.02
C VAL A 75 15.42 13.30 13.84
N VAL A 76 15.44 13.07 15.16
CA VAL A 76 16.52 13.54 16.02
C VAL A 76 17.77 12.70 15.73
N ASP A 77 18.70 13.26 14.95
CA ASP A 77 20.01 12.65 14.71
C ASP A 77 20.95 13.03 15.85
N VAL A 78 21.14 12.10 16.79
CA VAL A 78 21.99 12.31 17.97
C VAL A 78 23.47 12.46 17.62
N ARG A 79 23.91 11.97 16.46
CA ARG A 79 25.31 12.09 16.01
C ARG A 79 25.56 13.46 15.38
N ALA A 80 24.57 13.98 14.66
CA ALA A 80 24.64 15.32 14.06
C ALA A 80 24.17 16.44 15.01
N GLU A 81 23.68 16.08 16.21
CA GLU A 81 23.14 16.99 17.22
C GLU A 81 22.04 17.93 16.68
N LYS A 82 21.20 17.43 15.77
CA LYS A 82 20.14 18.21 15.12
C LYS A 82 18.94 17.34 14.71
N LYS A 83 17.81 18.00 14.44
CA LYS A 83 16.71 17.40 13.67
C LYS A 83 17.04 17.46 12.18
N VAL A 84 16.76 16.37 11.47
CA VAL A 84 16.93 16.23 10.02
C VAL A 84 15.68 15.63 9.42
N GLY A 85 15.35 15.97 8.17
CA GLY A 85 14.23 15.34 7.47
C GLY A 85 14.43 13.82 7.37
N ALA A 86 13.36 13.02 7.51
CA ALA A 86 13.48 11.57 7.58
C ALA A 86 14.13 10.95 6.31
N ILE A 87 13.80 11.47 5.12
CA ILE A 87 14.45 11.04 3.86
C ILE A 87 15.95 11.39 3.86
N ASP A 88 16.32 12.61 4.28
CA ASP A 88 17.72 13.03 4.37
C ASP A 88 18.48 12.17 5.39
N TYR A 89 17.85 11.88 6.53
CA TYR A 89 18.39 10.95 7.51
C TYR A 89 18.68 9.58 6.89
N LEU A 90 17.68 8.95 6.26
CA LEU A 90 17.83 7.63 5.66
C LEU A 90 18.92 7.61 4.57
N CYS A 91 18.98 8.64 3.73
CA CYS A 91 19.90 8.70 2.60
C CYS A 91 21.34 9.11 2.96
N GLN A 92 21.55 9.90 4.01
CA GLN A 92 22.85 10.53 4.31
C GLN A 92 23.42 10.18 5.68
N HIS A 93 22.56 9.89 6.67
CA HIS A 93 22.94 9.81 8.08
C HIS A 93 22.71 8.44 8.72
N ALA A 94 21.77 7.66 8.21
CA ALA A 94 21.29 6.45 8.85
C ALA A 94 22.41 5.41 8.95
N THR A 95 22.64 4.95 10.18
CA THR A 95 23.64 3.93 10.45
C THR A 95 23.05 2.72 11.14
N HIS A 96 23.70 1.58 10.93
CA HIS A 96 23.46 0.36 11.66
C HIS A 96 24.82 -0.23 12.07
N GLU A 97 24.98 -0.55 13.36
CA GLU A 97 26.25 -1.02 13.93
C GLU A 97 27.44 -0.08 13.65
N GLY A 98 27.19 1.24 13.67
CA GLY A 98 28.21 2.27 13.44
C GLY A 98 28.60 2.49 11.98
N LYS A 99 27.96 1.81 11.03
CA LYS A 99 28.21 1.95 9.59
C LYS A 99 27.00 2.52 8.86
N GLN A 100 27.23 3.25 7.77
CA GLN A 100 26.15 3.70 6.89
C GLN A 100 25.35 2.49 6.40
N ILE A 101 24.02 2.61 6.33
CA ILE A 101 23.17 1.50 5.92
C ILE A 101 23.36 1.12 4.45
N PHE A 102 23.60 2.11 3.59
CA PHE A 102 23.89 1.88 2.18
C PHE A 102 25.36 1.46 2.00
N ARG A 103 25.57 0.40 1.24
CA ARG A 103 26.88 -0.17 0.89
C ARG A 103 27.12 -0.09 -0.60
N ASP A 104 28.38 -0.11 -1.00
CA ASP A 104 28.78 -0.31 -2.40
C ASP A 104 28.98 -1.81 -2.66
N GLU A 105 28.06 -2.41 -3.42
CA GLU A 105 28.21 -3.77 -3.94
C GLU A 105 28.45 -3.72 -5.44
N ASN A 106 29.71 -3.89 -5.85
CA ASN A 106 30.13 -3.94 -7.26
C ASN A 106 29.63 -2.74 -8.08
N GLY A 107 29.67 -1.52 -7.52
CA GLY A 107 29.23 -0.34 -8.25
C GLY A 107 27.77 0.05 -8.03
N ARG A 108 27.04 -0.62 -7.15
CA ARG A 108 25.61 -0.38 -6.91
C ARG A 108 25.30 -0.18 -5.42
N PRO A 109 24.32 0.67 -5.07
CA PRO A 109 23.86 0.78 -3.70
C PRO A 109 23.16 -0.52 -3.27
N ALA A 110 23.50 -1.02 -2.10
CA ALA A 110 22.85 -2.18 -1.49
C ALA A 110 22.55 -1.92 0.00
N LEU A 111 21.45 -2.49 0.48
CA LEU A 111 21.06 -2.47 1.88
C LEU A 111 21.17 -3.89 2.46
N PRO A 112 21.67 -4.04 3.71
CA PRO A 112 21.52 -5.29 4.46
C PRO A 112 20.05 -5.74 4.49
N THR A 113 19.77 -6.90 3.89
CA THR A 113 18.40 -7.43 3.71
C THR A 113 18.29 -8.87 4.25
N ARG A 114 17.12 -9.28 4.78
CA ARG A 114 16.90 -10.67 5.24
C ARG A 114 16.85 -11.63 4.06
N GLY A 115 17.56 -12.75 4.17
CA GLY A 115 17.56 -13.81 3.15
C GLY A 115 18.91 -14.50 2.96
N LEU A 116 18.90 -15.59 2.19
CA LEU A 116 20.05 -16.47 1.91
C LEU A 116 21.29 -15.73 1.38
N ARG A 117 21.12 -14.55 0.76
CA ARG A 117 22.21 -13.75 0.22
C ARG A 117 23.11 -13.13 1.29
N TYR A 118 22.61 -12.90 2.51
CA TYR A 118 23.33 -12.17 3.54
C TYR A 118 23.59 -12.93 4.84
N GLY A 119 23.06 -14.14 5.02
CA GLY A 119 23.44 -15.03 6.12
C GLY A 119 23.23 -14.49 7.56
N LEU A 120 22.52 -13.37 7.72
CA LEU A 120 22.39 -12.65 8.98
C LEU A 120 20.95 -12.69 9.49
N GLN A 121 20.78 -13.25 10.69
CA GLN A 121 19.51 -13.27 11.45
C GLN A 121 19.05 -11.87 11.93
N GLU A 122 19.90 -10.83 11.83
CA GLU A 122 19.69 -9.48 12.40
C GLU A 122 19.16 -8.43 11.39
N SER A 123 18.89 -8.83 10.15
CA SER A 123 18.55 -7.97 9.00
C SER A 123 17.26 -7.15 9.13
N PHE A 124 16.37 -7.51 10.07
CA PHE A 124 15.13 -6.78 10.35
C PHE A 124 15.34 -5.31 10.77
N LYS A 125 16.55 -4.94 11.23
CA LYS A 125 16.85 -3.59 11.72
C LYS A 125 17.15 -2.57 10.62
N VAL A 126 17.47 -3.03 9.40
CA VAL A 126 17.68 -2.15 8.25
C VAL A 126 16.58 -2.37 7.23
N GLN A 127 16.56 -3.50 6.54
CA GLN A 127 15.54 -3.84 5.56
C GLN A 127 15.20 -5.32 5.68
N ASP A 128 13.91 -5.65 5.72
CA ASP A 128 13.50 -7.05 5.87
C ASP A 128 13.29 -7.73 4.51
N HIS A 129 12.73 -7.01 3.54
CA HIS A 129 12.41 -7.54 2.21
C HIS A 129 13.10 -6.74 1.10
N ALA A 130 13.37 -7.39 -0.03
CA ALA A 130 13.90 -6.70 -1.20
C ALA A 130 13.01 -5.50 -1.57
N ASP A 131 13.64 -4.41 -1.96
CA ASP A 131 13.02 -3.18 -2.45
C ASP A 131 12.11 -2.41 -1.45
N GLN A 132 12.06 -2.74 -0.16
CA GLN A 132 11.22 -1.99 0.81
C GLN A 132 11.56 -0.50 0.90
N PHE A 133 12.85 -0.15 0.98
CA PHE A 133 13.25 1.26 1.01
C PHE A 133 12.94 1.96 -0.32
N LEU A 134 13.09 1.26 -1.45
CA LEU A 134 12.79 1.83 -2.76
C LEU A 134 11.29 2.07 -2.89
N MET A 135 10.47 1.15 -2.38
CA MET A 135 9.02 1.32 -2.27
C MET A 135 8.67 2.53 -1.42
N ALA A 136 9.21 2.64 -0.20
CA ALA A 136 8.92 3.77 0.68
C ALA A 136 9.32 5.12 0.06
N PHE A 137 10.44 5.16 -0.67
CA PHE A 137 10.85 6.35 -1.42
C PHE A 137 9.90 6.65 -2.59
N ALA A 138 9.46 5.62 -3.31
CA ALA A 138 8.51 5.79 -4.41
C ALA A 138 7.15 6.31 -3.91
N ASP A 139 6.60 5.68 -2.88
CA ASP A 139 5.31 6.04 -2.28
C ASP A 139 5.35 7.46 -1.68
N ALA A 140 6.51 7.88 -1.16
CA ALA A 140 6.75 9.24 -0.65
C ALA A 140 7.19 10.26 -1.74
N ASP A 141 7.10 9.93 -3.03
CA ASP A 141 7.48 10.80 -4.15
C ASP A 141 8.93 11.33 -4.08
N VAL A 142 9.88 10.53 -3.60
CA VAL A 142 11.29 10.92 -3.54
C VAL A 142 11.87 10.97 -4.96
N ALA A 143 12.51 12.08 -5.32
CA ALA A 143 13.04 12.24 -6.67
C ALA A 143 14.18 11.25 -6.96
N LEU A 144 14.24 10.70 -8.19
CA LEU A 144 15.28 9.77 -8.63
C LEU A 144 16.71 10.31 -8.47
N ASN A 145 16.91 11.62 -8.61
CA ASN A 145 18.22 12.26 -8.44
C ASN A 145 18.60 12.54 -6.97
N THR A 146 17.76 12.15 -6.00
CA THR A 146 18.05 12.33 -4.57
C THR A 146 19.34 11.59 -4.22
N PRO A 147 20.36 12.27 -3.66
CA PRO A 147 21.64 11.66 -3.36
C PRO A 147 21.53 10.65 -2.22
N ILE A 148 22.35 9.60 -2.28
CA ILE A 148 22.52 8.57 -1.26
C ILE A 148 24.01 8.47 -0.93
N LEU A 149 24.35 8.46 0.36
CA LEU A 149 25.71 8.29 0.86
C LEU A 149 25.91 6.85 1.35
N ALA A 150 26.79 6.12 0.67
CA ALA A 150 27.18 4.77 1.08
C ALA A 150 28.42 4.77 1.99
N GLU A 151 28.66 3.62 2.63
CA GLU A 151 29.90 3.33 3.38
C GLU A 151 31.13 3.66 2.53
N GLY A 152 32.16 4.26 3.15
CA GLY A 152 33.36 4.70 2.44
C GLY A 152 33.22 6.02 1.67
N GLY A 153 32.08 6.70 1.76
CA GLY A 153 31.87 8.04 1.18
C GLY A 153 31.45 8.04 -0.29
N LYS A 154 31.17 6.86 -0.86
CA LYS A 154 30.65 6.75 -2.22
C LYS A 154 29.25 7.35 -2.31
N ARG A 155 29.00 8.07 -3.39
CA ARG A 155 27.70 8.70 -3.67
C ARG A 155 26.96 7.91 -4.72
N PHE A 156 25.69 7.67 -4.45
CA PHE A 156 24.69 7.10 -5.34
C PHE A 156 23.47 8.02 -5.39
N THR A 157 22.45 7.59 -6.10
CA THR A 157 21.14 8.22 -6.19
C THR A 157 20.02 7.19 -6.01
N VAL A 158 18.78 7.65 -5.86
CA VAL A 158 17.60 6.76 -5.90
C VAL A 158 17.47 6.09 -7.28
N GLU A 159 17.91 6.73 -8.35
CA GLU A 159 18.03 6.12 -9.68
C GLU A 159 18.98 4.90 -9.69
N ASP A 160 20.14 5.00 -9.03
CA ASP A 160 21.05 3.86 -8.87
C ASP A 160 20.41 2.71 -8.09
N MET A 161 19.56 3.04 -7.11
CA MET A 161 18.81 2.05 -6.33
C MET A 161 17.76 1.35 -7.19
N LEU A 162 17.02 2.10 -8.03
CA LEU A 162 16.10 1.53 -9.02
C LEU A 162 16.84 0.65 -10.04
N ALA A 163 18.01 1.08 -10.52
CA ALA A 163 18.83 0.28 -11.42
C ALA A 163 19.31 -1.02 -10.75
N ALA A 164 19.66 -0.98 -9.47
CA ALA A 164 20.01 -2.16 -8.69
C ALA A 164 18.81 -3.12 -8.52
N ALA A 165 17.63 -2.60 -8.20
CA ALA A 165 16.40 -3.40 -8.11
C ALA A 165 16.07 -4.09 -9.44
N LYS A 166 16.10 -3.35 -10.56
CA LYS A 166 15.89 -3.90 -11.91
C LYS A 166 16.89 -5.00 -12.27
N ALA A 167 18.15 -4.84 -11.88
CA ALA A 167 19.19 -5.83 -12.16
C ALA A 167 19.12 -7.06 -11.25
N ASN A 168 18.65 -6.91 -10.01
CA ASN A 168 18.61 -7.99 -9.02
C ASN A 168 17.26 -8.73 -8.96
N LEU A 169 16.26 -8.24 -9.70
CA LEU A 169 14.93 -8.84 -9.79
C LEU A 169 15.00 -10.34 -10.10
N THR A 170 14.31 -11.13 -9.28
CA THR A 170 14.07 -12.56 -9.56
C THR A 170 12.58 -12.91 -9.42
N ASP A 171 12.18 -14.01 -10.05
CA ASP A 171 10.78 -14.46 -10.03
C ASP A 171 10.35 -15.04 -8.67
N GLU A 172 11.28 -15.22 -7.73
CA GLU A 172 11.05 -15.80 -6.40
C GLU A 172 10.99 -14.74 -5.29
N GLN A 173 11.39 -13.49 -5.57
CA GLN A 173 11.33 -12.42 -4.57
C GLN A 173 9.88 -11.97 -4.32
N GLU A 174 9.63 -11.31 -3.20
CA GLU A 174 8.36 -10.64 -2.94
C GLU A 174 8.18 -9.45 -3.89
N LEU A 175 7.12 -9.48 -4.71
CA LEU A 175 6.95 -8.50 -5.79
C LEU A 175 6.20 -7.22 -5.36
N GLY A 176 5.49 -7.24 -4.22
CA GLY A 176 4.66 -6.11 -3.79
C GLY A 176 5.44 -4.79 -3.72
N TRP A 177 6.61 -4.83 -3.09
CA TRP A 177 7.50 -3.67 -2.95
C TRP A 177 8.03 -3.18 -4.30
N THR A 178 8.51 -4.10 -5.13
CA THR A 178 9.02 -3.80 -6.48
C THR A 178 7.93 -3.23 -7.39
N LEU A 179 6.68 -3.70 -7.27
CA LEU A 179 5.57 -3.22 -8.08
C LEU A 179 5.26 -1.75 -7.83
N VAL A 180 5.22 -1.31 -6.57
CA VAL A 180 5.02 0.12 -6.23
C VAL A 180 6.17 0.96 -6.80
N ALA A 181 7.42 0.54 -6.53
CA ALA A 181 8.61 1.25 -6.99
C ALA A 181 8.68 1.39 -8.51
N THR A 182 8.47 0.29 -9.24
CA THR A 182 8.53 0.30 -10.70
C THR A 182 7.36 1.05 -11.33
N SER A 183 6.15 0.94 -10.77
CA SER A 183 4.99 1.68 -11.25
C SER A 183 5.13 3.19 -11.08
N THR A 184 5.83 3.62 -10.03
CA THR A 184 6.09 5.04 -9.77
C THR A 184 7.15 5.61 -10.70
N TYR A 185 8.29 4.93 -10.83
CA TYR A 185 9.47 5.50 -11.47
C TYR A 185 9.63 5.17 -12.96
N LEU A 186 8.88 4.21 -13.49
CA LEU A 186 8.97 3.80 -14.89
C LEU A 186 7.67 4.14 -15.64
N ALA A 187 7.80 4.38 -16.94
CA ALA A 187 6.64 4.40 -17.82
C ALA A 187 6.07 2.98 -17.99
N VAL A 188 4.76 2.86 -18.20
CA VAL A 188 4.08 1.56 -18.41
C VAL A 188 4.69 0.73 -19.54
N GLU A 189 5.18 1.39 -20.59
CA GLU A 189 5.82 0.78 -21.76
C GLU A 189 7.32 0.46 -21.57
N ASP A 190 7.93 0.90 -20.48
CA ASP A 190 9.35 0.69 -20.25
C ASP A 190 9.69 -0.80 -20.17
N ARG A 191 10.81 -1.15 -20.79
CA ARG A 191 11.37 -2.50 -20.78
C ARG A 191 12.75 -2.47 -20.14
N TRP A 192 13.06 -3.50 -19.36
CA TRP A 192 14.40 -3.75 -18.88
C TRP A 192 14.76 -5.22 -18.93
N THR A 193 16.04 -5.51 -18.79
CA THR A 193 16.58 -6.87 -18.68
C THR A 193 17.17 -7.05 -17.30
N ALA A 194 16.72 -8.07 -16.56
CA ALA A 194 17.24 -8.42 -15.25
C ALA A 194 18.59 -9.17 -15.36
N GLY A 195 19.25 -9.38 -14.23
CA GLY A 195 20.55 -10.05 -14.16
C GLY A 195 20.54 -11.51 -14.66
N ASP A 196 19.38 -12.17 -14.67
CA ASP A 196 19.19 -13.51 -15.22
C ASP A 196 18.96 -13.52 -16.75
N GLY A 197 18.94 -12.35 -17.39
CA GLY A 197 18.74 -12.19 -18.82
C GLY A 197 17.28 -12.10 -19.27
N LYS A 198 16.30 -12.23 -18.37
CA LYS A 198 14.88 -12.07 -18.71
C LYS A 198 14.53 -10.59 -18.92
N SER A 199 13.67 -10.33 -19.90
CA SER A 199 13.13 -8.99 -20.15
C SER A 199 11.77 -8.83 -19.47
N TYR A 200 11.59 -7.71 -18.76
CA TYR A 200 10.38 -7.37 -18.03
C TYR A 200 9.83 -6.02 -18.45
N ARG A 201 8.51 -5.90 -18.33
CA ARG A 201 7.71 -4.67 -18.17
C ARG A 201 6.98 -4.74 -16.83
N ILE A 202 6.38 -3.64 -16.40
CA ILE A 202 5.49 -3.63 -15.23
C ILE A 202 4.35 -4.66 -15.39
N GLU A 203 3.75 -4.76 -16.58
CA GLU A 203 2.70 -5.75 -16.87
C GLU A 203 3.17 -7.20 -16.65
N ASP A 204 4.42 -7.51 -16.97
CA ASP A 204 4.98 -8.85 -16.79
C ASP A 204 5.16 -9.18 -15.29
N LEU A 205 5.50 -8.17 -14.46
CA LEU A 205 5.52 -8.31 -13.00
C LEU A 205 4.12 -8.52 -12.41
N VAL A 206 3.12 -7.80 -12.91
CA VAL A 206 1.72 -7.95 -12.48
C VAL A 206 1.21 -9.34 -12.84
N ALA A 207 1.45 -9.80 -14.06
CA ALA A 207 1.09 -11.15 -14.50
C ALA A 207 1.77 -12.24 -13.66
N LEU A 208 2.99 -12.01 -13.19
CA LEU A 208 3.68 -12.92 -12.26
C LEU A 208 3.05 -12.87 -10.86
N ALA A 209 2.77 -11.68 -10.34
CA ALA A 209 2.21 -11.49 -9.00
C ALA A 209 0.83 -12.15 -8.86
N ILE A 210 -0.08 -11.94 -9.81
CA ILE A 210 -1.48 -12.43 -9.74
C ILE A 210 -1.61 -13.97 -9.90
N ARG A 211 -0.52 -14.64 -10.28
CA ARG A 211 -0.44 -16.12 -10.28
C ARG A 211 -0.06 -16.71 -8.92
N ARG A 212 0.36 -15.87 -7.97
CA ARG A 212 0.76 -16.29 -6.63
C ARG A 212 -0.45 -16.32 -5.70
N ASP A 213 -0.29 -17.04 -4.59
CA ASP A 213 -1.20 -16.95 -3.46
C ASP A 213 -0.60 -15.97 -2.45
N PRO A 214 -1.17 -14.76 -2.26
CA PRO A 214 -0.59 -13.73 -1.41
C PRO A 214 -0.58 -14.19 0.06
N ARG A 215 -1.42 -15.17 0.44
CA ARG A 215 -1.45 -15.75 1.79
C ARG A 215 -0.15 -16.48 2.18
N ARG A 216 0.70 -16.78 1.20
CA ARG A 216 2.02 -17.41 1.37
C ARG A 216 3.17 -16.39 1.41
N GLU A 217 2.88 -15.13 1.10
CA GLU A 217 3.83 -14.03 1.20
C GLU A 217 3.90 -13.54 2.67
N THR A 218 4.89 -12.71 2.97
CA THR A 218 5.08 -12.18 4.33
C THR A 218 3.87 -11.39 4.81
N GLU A 219 3.65 -11.44 6.13
CA GLU A 219 2.51 -10.82 6.82
C GLU A 219 1.12 -11.33 6.37
N GLY A 220 1.07 -12.38 5.55
CA GLY A 220 -0.18 -12.97 5.07
C GLY A 220 -0.76 -12.31 3.83
N GLY A 221 0.02 -11.48 3.13
CA GLY A 221 -0.31 -10.98 1.79
C GLY A 221 -0.75 -9.51 1.60
N PRO A 222 -1.04 -8.69 2.62
CA PRO A 222 -1.46 -7.30 2.38
C PRO A 222 -0.51 -6.48 1.51
N HIS A 223 0.82 -6.54 1.74
CA HIS A 223 1.81 -5.82 0.93
C HIS A 223 1.82 -6.25 -0.54
N HIS A 224 1.57 -7.54 -0.80
CA HIS A 224 1.42 -8.05 -2.16
C HIS A 224 0.18 -7.44 -2.82
N LEU A 225 -0.95 -7.42 -2.11
CA LEU A 225 -2.19 -6.84 -2.63
C LEU A 225 -2.06 -5.32 -2.83
N TYR A 226 -1.37 -4.62 -1.94
CA TYR A 226 -1.05 -3.20 -2.08
C TYR A 226 -0.28 -2.96 -3.39
N GLY A 227 0.81 -3.69 -3.62
CA GLY A 227 1.61 -3.53 -4.85
C GLY A 227 0.81 -3.80 -6.14
N VAL A 228 -0.06 -4.83 -6.14
CA VAL A 228 -0.93 -5.11 -7.29
C VAL A 228 -1.99 -4.02 -7.49
N ALA A 229 -2.61 -3.53 -6.42
CA ALA A 229 -3.58 -2.44 -6.46
C ALA A 229 -2.94 -1.14 -6.96
N TYR A 230 -1.78 -0.78 -6.42
CA TYR A 230 -1.02 0.41 -6.78
C TYR A 230 -0.62 0.39 -8.25
N ALA A 231 -0.09 -0.72 -8.74
CA ALA A 231 0.28 -0.86 -10.15
C ALA A 231 -0.93 -0.72 -11.09
N LEU A 232 -2.07 -1.31 -10.73
CA LEU A 232 -3.30 -1.21 -11.52
C LEU A 232 -3.86 0.21 -11.53
N ASP A 233 -3.87 0.88 -10.37
CA ASP A 233 -4.34 2.26 -10.26
C ASP A 233 -3.45 3.23 -11.06
N THR A 234 -2.13 3.11 -10.90
CA THR A 234 -1.15 3.88 -11.67
C THR A 234 -1.33 3.66 -13.18
N TYR A 235 -1.51 2.41 -13.61
CA TYR A 235 -1.77 2.09 -15.02
C TYR A 235 -3.03 2.80 -15.54
N ARG A 236 -4.13 2.80 -14.77
CA ARG A 236 -5.38 3.49 -15.15
C ARG A 236 -5.21 5.01 -15.22
N GLY A 237 -4.40 5.60 -14.35
CA GLY A 237 -4.07 7.02 -14.39
C GLY A 237 -3.27 7.41 -15.64
N GLN A 238 -2.37 6.56 -16.09
CA GLN A 238 -1.52 6.82 -17.27
C GLN A 238 -2.18 6.43 -18.60
N GLN A 239 -3.04 5.42 -18.63
CA GLN A 239 -3.61 4.85 -19.85
C GLN A 239 -5.12 5.06 -19.93
N ARG A 240 -5.59 5.65 -21.04
CA ARG A 240 -7.03 5.89 -21.31
C ARG A 240 -7.70 4.79 -22.13
N GLY A 241 -7.04 3.64 -22.28
CA GLY A 241 -7.46 2.52 -23.12
C GLY A 241 -8.07 1.35 -22.35
N ALA A 242 -8.54 0.35 -23.09
CA ALA A 242 -8.99 -0.91 -22.49
C ALA A 242 -7.83 -1.62 -21.78
N LEU A 243 -8.12 -2.23 -20.63
CA LEU A 243 -7.15 -3.06 -19.91
C LEU A 243 -6.71 -4.22 -20.82
N SER A 244 -5.42 -4.51 -20.84
CA SER A 244 -4.95 -5.81 -21.34
C SER A 244 -5.50 -6.94 -20.47
N GLU A 245 -5.34 -8.18 -20.94
CA GLU A 245 -5.77 -9.38 -20.20
C GLU A 245 -5.18 -9.42 -18.78
N SER A 246 -3.86 -9.18 -18.62
CA SER A 246 -3.19 -9.22 -17.32
C SER A 246 -3.71 -8.14 -16.35
N TRP A 247 -4.04 -6.95 -16.83
CA TRP A 247 -4.63 -5.90 -15.99
C TRP A 247 -6.08 -6.20 -15.59
N ALA A 248 -6.87 -6.80 -16.48
CA ALA A 248 -8.22 -7.26 -16.16
C ALA A 248 -8.21 -8.43 -15.16
N GLU A 249 -7.26 -9.36 -15.31
CA GLU A 249 -7.02 -10.44 -14.34
C GLU A 249 -6.58 -9.88 -12.98
N ALA A 250 -5.74 -8.84 -12.95
CA ALA A 250 -5.34 -8.18 -11.71
C ALA A 250 -6.53 -7.59 -10.95
N ARG A 251 -7.48 -6.95 -11.65
CA ARG A 251 -8.73 -6.48 -11.03
C ARG A 251 -9.53 -7.64 -10.44
N SER A 252 -9.70 -8.72 -11.21
CA SER A 252 -10.44 -9.91 -10.76
C SER A 252 -9.78 -10.59 -9.56
N TYR A 253 -8.45 -10.58 -9.53
CA TYR A 253 -7.63 -11.06 -8.42
C TYR A 253 -7.85 -10.22 -7.16
N LEU A 254 -7.79 -8.88 -7.25
CA LEU A 254 -8.10 -7.98 -6.13
C LEU A 254 -9.54 -8.17 -5.63
N ASP A 255 -10.52 -8.29 -6.52
CA ASP A 255 -11.94 -8.49 -6.16
C ASP A 255 -12.14 -9.74 -5.31
N ARG A 256 -11.37 -10.80 -5.57
CA ARG A 256 -11.39 -12.01 -4.75
C ARG A 256 -10.98 -11.70 -3.31
N TYR A 257 -9.89 -10.96 -3.11
CA TYR A 257 -9.38 -10.67 -1.76
C TYR A 257 -10.21 -9.59 -1.05
N ILE A 258 -10.87 -8.69 -1.79
CA ILE A 258 -11.85 -7.75 -1.21
C ILE A 258 -13.03 -8.55 -0.63
N ARG A 259 -13.56 -9.52 -1.39
CA ARG A 259 -14.62 -10.40 -0.90
C ARG A 259 -14.21 -11.17 0.35
N LEU A 260 -12.99 -11.70 0.38
CA LEU A 260 -12.47 -12.39 1.58
C LEU A 260 -12.30 -11.45 2.77
N ALA A 261 -11.79 -10.23 2.57
CA ALA A 261 -11.67 -9.23 3.63
C ALA A 261 -13.05 -8.88 4.23
N LYS A 262 -14.06 -8.69 3.37
CA LYS A 262 -15.44 -8.43 3.79
C LYS A 262 -16.08 -9.63 4.49
N GLU A 263 -15.90 -10.85 3.96
CA GLU A 263 -16.41 -12.10 4.54
C GLU A 263 -15.79 -12.41 5.91
N TYR A 264 -14.49 -12.13 6.07
CA TYR A 264 -13.75 -12.40 7.30
C TYR A 264 -13.70 -11.21 8.26
N GLN A 265 -14.44 -10.14 7.99
CA GLN A 265 -14.57 -9.03 8.92
C GLN A 265 -15.28 -9.50 10.20
N GLN A 266 -14.80 -9.02 11.35
CA GLN A 266 -15.33 -9.37 12.65
C GLN A 266 -16.57 -8.54 12.99
N ALA A 267 -17.34 -9.00 13.98
CA ALA A 267 -18.57 -8.32 14.41
C ALA A 267 -18.32 -6.90 14.96
N ASP A 268 -17.13 -6.64 15.49
CA ASP A 268 -16.69 -5.31 15.96
C ASP A 268 -16.18 -4.40 14.83
N GLY A 269 -16.21 -4.86 13.57
CA GLY A 269 -15.71 -4.13 12.40
C GLY A 269 -14.24 -4.39 12.08
N SER A 270 -13.44 -4.93 13.00
CA SER A 270 -12.02 -5.21 12.74
C SER A 270 -11.82 -6.27 11.65
N PHE A 271 -10.71 -6.20 10.92
CA PHE A 271 -10.37 -7.23 9.95
C PHE A 271 -9.69 -8.42 10.62
N SER A 272 -9.74 -9.58 9.96
CA SER A 272 -9.27 -10.84 10.51
C SER A 272 -7.80 -10.81 10.91
N ALA A 273 -7.50 -11.27 12.12
CA ALA A 273 -6.16 -11.52 12.59
C ALA A 273 -5.41 -12.61 11.81
N ASP A 274 -6.10 -13.39 10.98
CA ASP A 274 -5.52 -14.37 10.05
C ASP A 274 -5.56 -13.91 8.59
N MET A 275 -5.74 -12.61 8.37
CA MET A 275 -5.80 -11.98 7.04
C MET A 275 -6.82 -12.69 6.15
N PHE A 276 -6.37 -13.25 5.03
CA PHE A 276 -7.21 -13.89 4.02
C PHE A 276 -7.24 -15.43 4.15
N ARG A 277 -6.75 -16.01 5.25
CA ARG A 277 -6.79 -17.46 5.50
C ARG A 277 -8.07 -17.93 6.20
N GLY A 278 -8.74 -17.05 6.91
CA GLY A 278 -10.01 -17.34 7.57
C GLY A 278 -10.45 -16.20 8.48
N SER A 279 -11.69 -16.26 8.98
CA SER A 279 -12.21 -15.32 9.97
C SER A 279 -11.67 -15.66 11.36
N ARG A 280 -10.98 -14.70 11.98
CA ARG A 280 -10.41 -14.85 13.31
C ARG A 280 -10.30 -13.49 14.02
N PRO A 281 -10.81 -13.35 15.26
CA PRO A 281 -10.66 -12.12 16.01
C PRO A 281 -9.23 -11.92 16.49
N SER A 282 -8.84 -10.65 16.60
CA SER A 282 -7.57 -10.24 17.22
C SER A 282 -7.56 -10.52 18.72
N ARG A 283 -6.41 -10.91 19.27
CA ARG A 283 -6.27 -11.27 20.70
C ARG A 283 -5.99 -10.08 21.60
N ASP A 284 -5.42 -9.02 21.04
CA ASP A 284 -5.00 -7.82 21.75
C ASP A 284 -5.01 -6.60 20.81
N PRO A 285 -4.95 -5.38 21.35
CA PRO A 285 -4.93 -4.15 20.55
C PRO A 285 -3.79 -4.08 19.54
N ARG A 286 -2.62 -4.65 19.85
CA ARG A 286 -1.44 -4.65 18.97
C ARG A 286 -1.72 -5.46 17.71
N GLN A 287 -2.27 -6.66 17.86
CA GLN A 287 -2.65 -7.52 16.75
C GLN A 287 -3.80 -6.90 15.95
N MET A 288 -4.75 -6.24 16.61
CA MET A 288 -5.88 -5.60 15.93
C MET A 288 -5.40 -4.46 15.01
N VAL A 289 -4.62 -3.52 15.54
CA VAL A 289 -4.07 -2.41 14.73
C VAL A 289 -3.21 -2.93 13.60
N TRP A 290 -2.40 -3.96 13.85
CA TRP A 290 -1.63 -4.61 12.80
C TRP A 290 -2.54 -5.20 11.71
N ALA A 291 -3.49 -6.08 12.03
CA ALA A 291 -4.29 -6.75 11.02
C ALA A 291 -5.25 -5.81 10.26
N THR A 292 -5.94 -4.94 11.00
CA THR A 292 -6.91 -3.99 10.44
C THR A 292 -6.21 -2.90 9.65
N GLY A 293 -5.08 -2.36 10.15
CA GLY A 293 -4.28 -1.35 9.45
C GLY A 293 -3.77 -1.85 8.10
N HIS A 294 -3.08 -3.00 8.07
CA HIS A 294 -2.59 -3.59 6.82
C HIS A 294 -3.72 -3.93 5.85
N THR A 295 -4.88 -4.41 6.35
CA THR A 295 -6.01 -4.72 5.47
C THR A 295 -6.61 -3.45 4.87
N LEU A 296 -6.79 -2.39 5.67
CA LEU A 296 -7.29 -1.11 5.16
C LEU A 296 -6.32 -0.46 4.18
N GLU A 297 -5.02 -0.56 4.41
CA GLU A 297 -4.00 0.08 3.57
C GLU A 297 -4.14 -0.30 2.10
N TRP A 298 -4.19 -1.59 1.76
CA TRP A 298 -4.37 -1.98 0.35
C TRP A 298 -5.80 -1.76 -0.15
N LEU A 299 -6.81 -1.80 0.73
CA LEU A 299 -8.19 -1.48 0.35
C LEU A 299 -8.35 -0.01 -0.06
N THR A 300 -7.62 0.92 0.56
CA THR A 300 -7.64 2.35 0.19
C THR A 300 -7.15 2.62 -1.22
N VAL A 301 -6.39 1.69 -1.81
CA VAL A 301 -5.94 1.76 -3.21
C VAL A 301 -6.83 0.91 -4.12
N ALA A 302 -7.33 -0.22 -3.62
CA ALA A 302 -8.07 -1.19 -4.44
C ALA A 302 -9.56 -0.84 -4.63
N LEU A 303 -10.13 0.01 -3.78
CA LEU A 303 -11.54 0.41 -3.80
C LEU A 303 -11.71 1.82 -4.40
N THR A 304 -12.87 2.10 -4.98
CA THR A 304 -13.23 3.49 -5.36
C THR A 304 -13.64 4.31 -4.13
N ALA A 305 -13.67 5.64 -4.27
CA ALA A 305 -14.16 6.55 -3.22
C ALA A 305 -15.56 6.17 -2.72
N GLU A 306 -16.48 5.75 -3.61
CA GLU A 306 -17.81 5.28 -3.20
C GLU A 306 -17.77 3.98 -2.41
N GLN A 307 -16.90 3.04 -2.82
CA GLN A 307 -16.76 1.77 -2.13
C GLN A 307 -16.10 1.94 -0.74
N LEU A 308 -15.21 2.92 -0.58
CA LEU A 308 -14.62 3.28 0.72
C LEU A 308 -15.66 3.82 1.70
N GLN A 309 -16.78 4.33 1.21
CA GLN A 309 -17.90 4.80 2.03
C GLN A 309 -18.90 3.68 2.38
N GLU A 310 -18.76 2.46 1.84
CA GLU A 310 -19.61 1.34 2.24
C GLU A 310 -19.45 1.02 3.74
N ASP A 311 -20.56 0.67 4.41
CA ASP A 311 -20.62 0.44 5.86
C ASP A 311 -19.53 -0.51 6.39
N TRP A 312 -19.18 -1.55 5.64
CA TRP A 312 -18.18 -2.51 6.09
C TRP A 312 -16.77 -1.88 6.13
N VAL A 313 -16.43 -0.98 5.20
CA VAL A 313 -15.15 -0.27 5.25
C VAL A 313 -15.17 0.73 6.41
N ARG A 314 -16.25 1.53 6.52
CA ARG A 314 -16.43 2.50 7.60
C ARG A 314 -16.31 1.87 8.98
N ARG A 315 -16.93 0.70 9.20
CA ARG A 315 -16.77 -0.06 10.46
C ARG A 315 -15.33 -0.51 10.72
N GLY A 316 -14.58 -0.85 9.68
CA GLY A 316 -13.16 -1.19 9.80
C GLY A 316 -12.32 0.02 10.22
N VAL A 317 -12.55 1.18 9.61
CA VAL A 317 -11.90 2.44 9.97
C VAL A 317 -12.26 2.85 11.39
N GLU A 318 -13.55 2.80 11.75
CA GLU A 318 -14.06 3.10 13.08
C GLU A 318 -13.41 2.20 14.15
N ALA A 319 -13.35 0.89 13.93
CA ALA A 319 -12.70 -0.05 14.84
C ALA A 319 -11.19 0.27 15.03
N LEU A 320 -10.49 0.58 13.92
CA LEU A 320 -9.08 0.97 13.94
C LEU A 320 -8.87 2.24 14.77
N VAL A 321 -9.63 3.30 14.46
CA VAL A 321 -9.59 4.59 15.13
C VAL A 321 -9.88 4.44 16.63
N GLN A 322 -10.94 3.73 17.01
CA GLN A 322 -11.30 3.53 18.41
C GLN A 322 -10.16 2.94 19.25
N VAL A 323 -9.46 1.93 18.71
CA VAL A 323 -8.32 1.32 19.43
C VAL A 323 -7.11 2.26 19.44
N MET A 324 -6.81 2.93 18.32
CA MET A 324 -5.70 3.88 18.25
C MET A 324 -5.92 5.12 19.14
N GLU A 325 -7.16 5.55 19.36
CA GLU A 325 -7.51 6.60 20.31
C GLU A 325 -7.25 6.15 21.76
N SER A 326 -7.71 4.94 22.12
CA SER A 326 -7.71 4.44 23.50
C SER A 326 -6.37 3.93 24.03
N GLN A 327 -5.43 3.57 23.17
CA GLN A 327 -4.13 2.99 23.58
C GLN A 327 -2.97 3.97 23.41
N PRO A 328 -1.91 3.92 24.24
CA PRO A 328 -0.70 4.67 23.98
C PRO A 328 0.03 4.13 22.73
N LEU A 329 0.80 4.98 22.03
CA LEU A 329 1.47 4.59 20.77
C LEU A 329 2.45 3.41 20.93
N ASN A 330 3.07 3.28 22.12
CA ASN A 330 3.97 2.18 22.43
C ASN A 330 3.27 0.83 22.70
N ALA A 331 1.93 0.79 22.67
CA ALA A 331 1.18 -0.46 22.70
C ALA A 331 1.24 -1.21 21.36
N PHE A 332 1.58 -0.52 20.26
CA PHE A 332 1.57 -1.06 18.91
C PHE A 332 2.97 -1.50 18.45
N SER A 333 3.05 -2.36 17.44
CA SER A 333 4.31 -2.56 16.71
C SER A 333 4.60 -1.34 15.84
N ASP A 334 5.88 -1.05 15.61
CA ASP A 334 6.27 0.09 14.78
C ASP A 334 5.69 0.01 13.36
N GLY A 335 5.84 -1.14 12.68
CA GLY A 335 5.25 -1.35 11.36
C GLY A 335 3.72 -1.26 11.39
N GLY A 336 3.06 -1.95 12.33
CA GLY A 336 1.59 -1.91 12.45
C GLY A 336 1.04 -0.51 12.72
N LEU A 337 1.74 0.29 13.52
CA LEU A 337 1.38 1.68 13.80
C LEU A 337 1.41 2.54 12.54
N TYR A 338 2.49 2.45 11.75
CA TYR A 338 2.64 3.30 10.58
C TYR A 338 1.83 2.82 9.38
N HIS A 339 1.67 1.51 9.15
CA HIS A 339 0.73 1.01 8.13
C HIS A 339 -0.72 1.40 8.45
N ALA A 340 -1.11 1.36 9.73
CA ALA A 340 -2.42 1.87 10.15
C ALA A 340 -2.56 3.39 9.91
N ALA A 341 -1.54 4.19 10.25
CA ALA A 341 -1.56 5.62 9.98
C ALA A 341 -1.61 5.94 8.48
N HIS A 342 -0.86 5.19 7.66
CA HIS A 342 -0.87 5.32 6.22
C HIS A 342 -2.26 5.03 5.64
N ALA A 343 -2.89 3.92 6.05
CA ALA A 343 -4.25 3.58 5.66
C ALA A 343 -5.26 4.70 6.01
N LEU A 344 -5.14 5.28 7.20
CA LEU A 344 -6.01 6.37 7.66
C LEU A 344 -5.81 7.67 6.86
N ILE A 345 -4.56 8.01 6.52
CA ILE A 345 -4.23 9.19 5.70
C ILE A 345 -4.78 9.03 4.28
N ARG A 346 -4.58 7.88 3.66
CA ARG A 346 -5.15 7.59 2.33
C ARG A 346 -6.67 7.60 2.35
N TYR A 347 -7.27 6.96 3.36
CA TYR A 347 -8.72 6.97 3.53
C TYR A 347 -9.31 8.38 3.63
N SER A 348 -8.70 9.27 4.42
CA SER A 348 -9.21 10.64 4.53
C SER A 348 -9.05 11.44 3.23
N GLY A 349 -7.95 11.25 2.50
CA GLY A 349 -7.74 11.85 1.18
C GLY A 349 -8.84 11.45 0.19
N GLU A 350 -9.02 10.14 -0.02
CA GLU A 350 -9.97 9.60 -1.03
C GLU A 350 -11.45 9.88 -0.72
N VAL A 351 -11.81 10.11 0.55
CA VAL A 351 -13.21 10.40 0.95
C VAL A 351 -13.51 11.91 0.96
N THR A 352 -12.49 12.76 0.96
CA THR A 352 -12.66 14.23 0.95
C THR A 352 -12.55 14.86 -0.43
N ASP A 353 -11.86 14.20 -1.36
CA ASP A 353 -11.79 14.55 -2.78
C ASP A 353 -13.06 14.12 -3.55
#